data_AF-A0A528WNE2-F1
#
_entry.id   AF-A0A528WNE2-F1
#
_cell.length_a   1.000
_cell.length_b   1.000
_cell.length_c   1.000
_cell.angle_alpha   90.00
_cell.angle_beta   90.00
_cell.angle_gamma   90.00
#
_symmetry.space_group_name_H-M   'P 1'
#
loop_
_entity.id
_entity.type
_entity.pdbx_description
1 polymer ?
#
loop_
_entity_poly.entity_id
_entity_poly.type
_entity_poly.pdbx_seq_one_letter_code
_entity_poly.pdbx_strand_id
1 'polypeptide(L)'
;LWSAAPVVPELQPVSERRGLLAIFATGVALNLGNPKMPLFYLALLPNVVGASLDAGNVGVLMVVIVAVEVAVIGGHVMLAGRARKLLRTPKIVRRVNRAAGGVMVGAGVAVVAAR
;
A
#
# COMPACT_ATOMS: atom_id res chain seq x y z
N LEU A 1 9.17 18.61 12.31
CA LEU A 1 7.81 18.46 11.73
C LEU A 1 6.82 19.51 12.24
N TRP A 2 6.68 19.69 13.56
CA TRP A 2 5.66 20.59 14.14
C TRP A 2 5.79 22.08 13.77
N SER A 3 7.02 22.59 13.66
CA SER A 3 7.35 23.99 13.35
C SER A 3 7.82 24.22 11.91
N ALA A 4 7.93 23.17 11.10
CA ALA A 4 8.47 23.28 9.75
C ALA A 4 7.54 24.10 8.84
N ALA A 5 8.12 24.95 7.99
CA ALA A 5 7.39 25.61 6.92
C ALA A 5 6.76 24.54 6.00
N PRO A 6 5.49 24.68 5.59
CA PRO A 6 4.85 23.71 4.70
C PRO A 6 5.51 23.77 3.32
N VAL A 7 6.44 22.85 3.06
CA VAL A 7 7.00 22.61 1.73
C VAL A 7 6.00 21.78 0.95
N VAL A 8 5.39 22.39 -0.07
CA VAL A 8 4.51 21.66 -0.99
C VAL A 8 5.38 20.74 -1.83
N PRO A 9 5.13 19.42 -1.85
CA PRO A 9 5.95 18.50 -2.63
C PRO A 9 5.90 18.87 -4.11
N GLU A 10 7.07 19.14 -4.72
CA GLU A 10 7.18 19.19 -6.17
C GLU A 10 6.99 17.79 -6.72
N LEU A 11 5.84 17.60 -7.34
CA LEU A 11 5.45 16.31 -7.91
C LEU A 11 6.26 16.13 -9.19
N GLN A 12 7.36 15.39 -9.13
CA GLN A 12 8.08 15.01 -10.33
C GLN A 12 7.12 14.31 -11.29
N PRO A 13 7.08 14.71 -12.58
CA PRO A 13 6.34 13.97 -13.57
C PRO A 13 6.90 12.54 -13.60
N VAL A 14 6.03 11.55 -13.47
CA VAL A 14 6.42 10.17 -13.67
C VAL A 14 6.94 10.11 -15.11
N SER A 15 8.20 9.74 -15.28
CA SER A 15 8.80 9.54 -16.60
C SER A 15 7.88 8.63 -17.42
N GLU A 16 7.26 9.19 -18.47
CA GLU A 16 6.30 8.49 -19.34
C GLU A 16 6.92 7.29 -20.10
N ARG A 17 8.21 7.00 -19.91
CA ARG A 17 8.96 6.03 -20.71
C ARG A 17 8.99 4.60 -20.16
N ARG A 18 8.37 4.30 -19.02
CA ARG A 18 8.23 2.89 -18.61
C ARG A 18 6.98 2.30 -19.26
N GLY A 19 7.19 1.48 -20.28
CA GLY A 19 6.10 0.70 -20.89
C GLY A 19 5.40 -0.19 -19.87
N LEU A 20 4.11 -0.44 -20.08
CA LEU A 20 3.26 -1.22 -19.15
C LEU A 20 3.87 -2.59 -18.81
N LEU A 21 4.52 -3.24 -19.77
CA LEU A 21 5.22 -4.50 -19.57
C LEU A 21 6.38 -4.39 -18.56
N ALA A 22 7.14 -3.30 -18.58
CA ALA A 22 8.23 -3.09 -17.63
C ALA A 22 7.70 -2.87 -16.20
N ILE A 23 6.57 -2.17 -16.07
CA ILE A 23 5.90 -1.96 -14.78
C ILE A 23 5.35 -3.30 -14.27
N PHE A 24 4.67 -4.06 -15.12
CA PHE A 24 4.18 -5.39 -14.79
C PHE A 24 5.31 -6.33 -14.36
N ALA A 25 6.38 -6.41 -15.15
CA ALA A 25 7.55 -7.24 -14.83
C ALA A 25 8.20 -6.84 -13.51
N THR A 26 8.26 -5.55 -13.19
CA THR A 26 8.75 -5.07 -11.90
C THR A 26 7.85 -5.56 -10.76
N GLY A 27 6.53 -5.46 -10.90
CA GLY A 27 5.58 -5.95 -9.89
C GLY A 27 5.66 -7.47 -9.69
N VAL A 28 5.81 -8.22 -10.77
CA VAL A 28 6.02 -9.67 -10.76
C VAL A 28 7.33 -10.00 -10.05
N ALA A 29 8.44 -9.36 -10.42
CA ALA A 29 9.74 -9.57 -9.80
C ALA A 29 9.76 -9.21 -8.30
N LEU A 30 9.07 -8.16 -7.88
CA LEU A 30 8.94 -7.78 -6.46
C LEU A 30 8.16 -8.82 -5.66
N ASN A 31 7.08 -9.38 -6.23
CA ASN A 31 6.30 -10.43 -5.59
C ASN A 31 7.08 -11.75 -5.48
N LEU A 32 7.77 -12.15 -6.56
CA LEU A 32 8.60 -13.35 -6.57
C LEU A 32 9.84 -13.21 -5.67
N GLY A 33 10.42 -12.02 -5.62
CA GLY A 33 11.60 -11.72 -4.78
C GLY A 33 11.29 -11.69 -3.29
N ASN A 34 10.03 -11.55 -2.88
CA ASN A 34 9.58 -11.63 -1.50
C ASN A 34 8.66 -12.85 -1.30
N PRO A 35 9.22 -14.06 -1.18
CA PRO A 35 8.43 -15.29 -1.15
C PRO A 35 7.57 -15.44 0.11
N LYS A 36 7.76 -14.58 1.12
CA LYS A 36 7.02 -14.67 2.38
C LYS A 36 5.50 -14.64 2.15
N MET A 37 5.03 -13.78 1.24
CA MET A 37 3.60 -13.62 0.96
C MET A 37 3.02 -14.85 0.24
N PRO A 38 3.57 -15.33 -0.90
CA PRO A 38 3.14 -16.57 -1.53
C PRO A 38 3.17 -17.79 -0.59
N LEU A 39 4.22 -17.92 0.23
CA LEU A 39 4.35 -19.03 1.17
C LEU A 39 3.27 -19.01 2.25
N PHE A 40 2.90 -17.82 2.74
CA PHE A 40 1.80 -17.67 3.69
C PHE A 40 0.47 -18.13 3.07
N TYR A 41 0.19 -17.74 1.82
CA TYR A 41 -1.02 -18.19 1.12
C TYR A 41 -1.04 -19.70 0.93
N LEU A 42 0.06 -20.31 0.50
CA LEU A 42 0.17 -21.75 0.33
C LEU A 42 -0.04 -22.51 1.65
N ALA A 43 0.41 -21.97 2.78
CA ALA A 43 0.20 -22.57 4.09
C ALA A 43 -1.27 -22.49 4.56
N LEU A 44 -1.97 -21.40 4.25
CA LEU A 44 -3.39 -21.25 4.61
C LEU A 44 -4.35 -21.92 3.62
N LEU A 45 -3.95 -22.10 2.37
CA LEU A 45 -4.82 -22.59 1.30
C LEU A 45 -5.56 -23.90 1.64
N PRO A 46 -4.90 -24.95 2.17
CA PRO A 46 -5.59 -26.21 2.50
C PRO A 46 -6.67 -26.05 3.58
N ASN A 47 -6.55 -25.05 4.46
CA ASN A 47 -7.54 -24.78 5.49
C ASN A 47 -8.82 -24.15 4.93
N VAL A 48 -8.74 -23.52 3.75
CA VAL A 48 -9.88 -22.82 3.13
C VAL A 48 -10.62 -23.73 2.15
N VAL A 49 -9.90 -24.52 1.36
CA VAL A 49 -10.47 -25.32 0.25
C VAL A 49 -10.37 -26.84 0.48
N GLY A 50 -9.76 -27.29 1.58
CA GLY A 50 -9.52 -28.69 1.87
C GLY A 50 -8.30 -29.25 1.13
N ALA A 51 -8.03 -30.55 1.31
CA ALA A 51 -6.87 -31.22 0.73
C ALA A 51 -6.98 -31.45 -0.79
N SER A 52 -8.18 -31.34 -1.37
CA SER A 52 -8.44 -31.54 -2.80
C SER A 52 -8.86 -30.23 -3.47
N LEU A 53 -7.99 -29.70 -4.32
CA LEU A 53 -8.26 -28.52 -5.15
C LEU A 53 -8.77 -28.97 -6.52
N ASP A 54 -10.07 -28.88 -6.74
CA ASP A 54 -10.65 -29.02 -8.08
C ASP A 54 -10.44 -27.75 -8.92
N ALA A 55 -10.44 -27.88 -10.25
CA ALA A 55 -10.27 -26.76 -11.18
C ALA A 55 -11.33 -25.65 -10.97
N GLY A 56 -12.55 -26.02 -10.56
CA GLY A 56 -13.59 -25.05 -10.21
C GLY A 56 -13.22 -24.18 -9.01
N ASN A 57 -12.66 -24.77 -7.96
CA ASN A 57 -12.25 -24.07 -6.74
C ASN A 57 -11.09 -23.10 -7.01
N VAL A 58 -10.15 -23.50 -7.88
CA VAL A 58 -9.04 -22.64 -8.32
C VAL A 58 -9.57 -21.42 -9.07
N GLY A 59 -10.53 -21.62 -9.98
CA GLY A 59 -11.15 -20.52 -10.74
C GLY A 59 -11.86 -19.52 -9.83
N VAL A 60 -12.67 -19.99 -8.88
CA VAL A 60 -13.35 -19.14 -7.90
C VAL A 60 -12.34 -18.36 -7.05
N LEU A 61 -11.30 -19.03 -6.54
CA LEU A 61 -10.28 -18.39 -5.73
C LEU A 61 -9.52 -17.30 -6.50
N MET A 62 -9.19 -17.56 -7.77
CA MET A 62 -8.54 -16.57 -8.63
C MET A 62 -9.41 -15.32 -8.82
N VAL A 63 -10.70 -15.50 -9.07
CA VAL A 63 -11.65 -14.38 -9.21
C VAL A 63 -11.76 -13.57 -7.91
N VAL A 64 -11.88 -14.24 -6.77
CA VAL A 64 -11.96 -13.58 -5.45
C VAL A 64 -10.69 -12.78 -5.16
N ILE A 65 -9.51 -13.37 -5.37
CA ILE A 65 -8.22 -12.69 -5.16
C ILE A 65 -8.11 -11.46 -6.06
N VAL A 66 -8.39 -11.59 -7.36
CA VAL A 66 -8.33 -10.46 -8.30
C VAL A 66 -9.32 -9.36 -7.92
N ALA A 67 -10.56 -9.73 -7.53
CA ALA A 67 -11.56 -8.75 -7.12
C ALA A 67 -11.13 -7.96 -5.87
N VAL A 68 -10.60 -8.66 -4.87
CA VAL A 68 -10.09 -8.03 -3.64
C VAL A 68 -8.88 -7.14 -3.94
N GLU A 69 -7.91 -7.61 -4.72
CA GLU A 69 -6.74 -6.83 -5.12
C GLU A 69 -7.13 -5.57 -5.89
N VAL A 70 -8.05 -5.68 -6.86
CA VAL A 70 -8.55 -4.51 -7.61
C VAL A 70 -9.27 -3.53 -6.69
N ALA A 71 -10.12 -4.01 -5.78
CA ALA A 71 -10.83 -3.14 -4.84
C ALA A 71 -9.86 -2.42 -3.89
N VAL A 72 -8.90 -3.15 -3.32
CA VAL A 72 -7.93 -2.61 -2.36
C VAL A 72 -6.94 -1.69 -3.05
N ILE A 73 -6.22 -2.16 -4.08
CA ILE A 73 -5.23 -1.35 -4.79
C ILE A 73 -5.90 -0.18 -5.51
N GLY A 74 -7.03 -0.42 -6.17
CA GLY A 74 -7.81 0.65 -6.81
C GLY A 74 -8.25 1.70 -5.80
N GLY A 75 -8.72 1.28 -4.63
CA GLY A 75 -9.01 2.17 -3.51
C GLY A 75 -7.79 3.00 -3.09
N HIS A 76 -6.63 2.38 -2.92
CA HIS A 76 -5.38 3.08 -2.59
C HIS A 76 -4.98 4.08 -3.68
N VAL A 77 -5.09 3.72 -4.97
CA VAL A 77 -4.78 4.62 -6.10
C VAL A 77 -5.72 5.83 -6.10
N MET A 78 -7.02 5.61 -5.88
CA MET A 78 -8.00 6.69 -5.80
C MET A 78 -7.74 7.61 -4.60
N LEU A 79 -7.44 7.05 -3.43
CA LEU A 79 -7.09 7.79 -2.23
C LEU A 79 -5.80 8.57 -2.41
N ALA A 80 -4.78 7.97 -3.02
CA ALA A 80 -3.52 8.63 -3.35
C ALA A 80 -3.75 9.78 -4.33
N GLY A 81 -4.62 9.62 -5.33
CA GLY A 81 -5.00 10.69 -6.26
C GLY A 81 -5.67 11.87 -5.54
N ARG A 82 -6.57 11.60 -4.59
CA ARG A 82 -7.20 12.65 -3.76
C ARG A 82 -6.21 13.30 -2.80
N ALA A 83 -5.39 12.51 -2.11
CA ALA A 83 -4.35 12.98 -1.21
C ALA A 83 -3.35 13.87 -1.95
N ARG A 84 -2.94 13.48 -3.17
CA ARG A 84 -2.08 14.29 -4.03
C ARG A 84 -2.67 15.66 -4.32
N LYS A 85 -3.99 15.76 -4.55
CA LYS A 85 -4.66 17.07 -4.75
C LYS A 85 -4.66 17.90 -3.45
N LEU A 86 -4.98 17.27 -2.31
CA LEU A 86 -5.03 17.93 -1.01
C LEU A 86 -3.64 18.43 -0.54
N LEU A 87 -2.58 17.66 -0.81
CA LEU A 87 -1.21 18.00 -0.44
C LEU A 87 -0.60 19.14 -1.29
N ARG A 88 -1.33 19.70 -2.25
CA ARG A 88 -0.92 20.92 -2.97
C ARG A 88 -1.23 22.19 -2.18
N THR A 89 -2.02 22.11 -1.11
CA THR A 89 -2.38 23.26 -0.29
C THR A 89 -1.46 23.39 0.93
N PRO A 90 -0.74 24.52 1.11
CA PRO A 90 0.17 24.72 2.25
C PRO A 90 -0.49 24.53 3.61
N LYS A 91 -1.76 24.95 3.75
CA LYS A 91 -2.55 24.75 4.99
C LYS A 91 -2.74 23.27 5.33
N ILE A 92 -2.97 22.43 4.32
CA ILE A 92 -3.18 20.98 4.49
C ILE A 92 -1.85 20.31 4.85
N VAL A 93 -0.77 20.63 4.12
CA VAL A 93 0.59 20.14 4.43
C VAL A 93 0.97 20.48 5.87
N ARG A 94 0.66 21.69 6.34
CA ARG A 94 0.93 22.10 7.73
C ARG A 94 0.14 21.28 8.75
N ARG A 95 -1.12 20.93 8.47
CA ARG A 95 -1.94 20.07 9.35
C ARG A 95 -1.37 18.65 9.42
N VAL A 96 -1.01 18.09 8.27
CA VAL A 96 -0.38 16.75 8.18
C VAL A 96 0.94 16.72 8.95
N ASN A 97 1.80 17.73 8.78
CA ASN A 97 3.07 17.82 9.50
C ASN A 97 2.89 17.91 11.02
N ARG A 98 1.85 18.61 11.50
CA ARG A 98 1.51 18.66 12.92
C ARG A 98 0.98 17.32 13.42
N ALA A 99 0.06 16.69 12.70
CA ALA A 99 -0.47 15.38 13.06
C ALA A 99 0.68 14.34 13.16
N ALA A 100 1.55 14.27 12.15
CA ALA A 100 2.71 13.38 12.16
C ALA A 100 3.65 13.69 13.33
N GLY A 101 3.95 14.96 13.58
CA GLY A 101 4.76 15.38 14.74
C GLY A 101 4.12 14.97 16.08
N GLY A 102 2.81 15.11 16.21
CA GLY A 102 2.06 14.69 17.40
C GLY A 102 2.10 13.18 17.62
N VAL A 103 1.93 12.39 16.55
CA VAL A 103 2.03 10.92 16.60
C VAL A 103 3.44 10.49 17.01
N MET A 104 4.49 11.11 16.48
CA MET A 104 5.87 10.79 16.86
C MET A 104 6.17 11.12 18.32
N VAL A 105 5.72 12.28 18.81
CA VAL A 105 5.84 12.63 20.23
C VAL A 105 5.07 11.63 21.09
N GLY A 106 3.82 11.31 20.71
CA GLY A 106 2.99 10.33 21.41
C GLY A 106 3.64 8.94 21.46
N ALA A 107 4.21 8.48 20.36
CA ALA A 107 4.95 7.22 20.31
C ALA A 107 6.18 7.25 21.23
N GLY A 108 6.94 8.35 21.25
CA GLY A 108 8.07 8.52 22.16
C GLY A 108 7.66 8.47 23.63
N VAL A 109 6.58 9.17 24.00
CA VAL A 109 6.00 9.13 25.34
C VAL A 109 5.54 7.72 25.69
N ALA A 110 4.85 7.03 24.78
CA ALA A 110 4.39 5.67 25.00
C ALA A 110 5.56 4.69 25.23
N VAL A 111 6.66 4.83 24.49
CA VAL A 111 7.87 4.01 24.69
C VAL A 111 8.51 4.27 26.05
N VAL A 112 8.52 5.52 26.52
CA VAL A 112 9.06 5.86 27.85
C VAL A 112 8.14 5.37 28.96
N ALA A 113 6.82 5.46 28.78
CA ALA A 113 5.82 5.05 29.77
C ALA A 113 5.60 3.53 29.83
N ALA A 114 5.91 2.81 28.75
CA ALA A 114 5.85 1.34 28.68
C ALA A 114 7.17 0.67 29.10
N ARG A 115 8.18 1.46 29.50
CA ARG A 115 9.36 0.99 30.21
C ARG A 115 9.15 1.14 31.72
#